data_AF-A0A1I8NVG4-F1
#
_entry.id   AF-A0A1I8NVG4-F1
#
_cell.length_a   1.000
_cell.length_b   1.000
_cell.length_c   1.000
_cell.angle_alpha   90.00
_cell.angle_beta   90.00
_cell.angle_gamma   90.00
#
_symmetry.space_group_name_H-M   'P 1'
#
loop_
_entity.id
_entity.type
_entity.pdbx_description
1 polymer ?
#
loop_
_entity_poly.entity_id
_entity_poly.type
_entity_poly.pdbx_seq_one_letter_code
_entity_poly.pdbx_strand_id
1 'polypeptide(L)'
;MAEQYKKVTHCIFDMDGLLLDTEKLYTEATQRILDKFGGPKYTFDVKLSLMGVVHMDMCRKLVDIYKLPISPDEYSKLQKEINSQLMIDAQLMPDTEKVYEEIIRQIAQSFDKPYPTEVRLKVMGTTEPRTAEIVVADLSLPITTDEFLHKFHELCRQMLSGCPLTKG
;
A
#
# COMPACT_ATOMS: atom_id res chain seq x y z
N MET A 1 18.79 -3.36 21.02
CA MET A 1 19.20 -4.62 20.35
C MET A 1 18.14 -4.90 19.31
N ALA A 2 18.43 -4.72 18.03
CA ALA A 2 17.49 -5.11 16.98
C ALA A 2 17.41 -6.64 16.98
N GLU A 3 16.21 -7.20 17.17
CA GLU A 3 16.01 -8.64 17.09
C GLU A 3 16.41 -9.12 15.69
N GLN A 4 17.36 -10.07 15.63
CA GLN A 4 17.81 -10.62 14.37
C GLN A 4 16.73 -11.56 13.82
N TYR A 5 16.00 -11.11 12.80
CA TYR A 5 14.96 -11.90 12.15
C TYR A 5 15.52 -13.20 11.55
N LYS A 6 14.69 -14.26 11.53
CA LYS A 6 15.05 -15.54 10.90
C LYS A 6 15.10 -15.39 9.38
N LYS A 7 15.99 -16.15 8.73
CA LYS A 7 16.07 -16.22 7.28
C LYS A 7 14.78 -16.81 6.69
N VAL A 8 14.16 -16.10 5.75
CA VAL A 8 12.95 -16.51 5.02
C VAL A 8 13.32 -16.89 3.59
N THR A 9 12.64 -17.89 3.02
CA THR A 9 12.86 -18.33 1.62
C THR A 9 11.67 -18.07 0.70
N HIS A 10 10.47 -17.85 1.26
CA HIS A 10 9.23 -17.64 0.51
C HIS A 10 8.37 -16.59 1.22
N CYS A 11 7.67 -15.76 0.44
CA CYS A 11 6.74 -14.74 0.94
C CYS A 11 5.33 -15.04 0.43
N ILE A 12 4.32 -14.83 1.26
CA ILE A 12 2.92 -14.85 0.88
C ILE A 12 2.42 -13.42 1.05
N PHE A 13 1.96 -12.82 -0.04
CA PHE A 13 1.42 -11.48 -0.06
C PHE A 13 -0.10 -11.55 -0.01
N ASP A 14 -0.69 -10.72 0.85
CA ASP A 14 -2.12 -10.45 0.74
C ASP A 14 -2.39 -9.69 -0.56
N MET A 15 -3.57 -9.89 -1.14
CA MET A 15 -3.95 -9.22 -2.39
C MET A 15 -4.70 -7.93 -2.11
N ASP A 16 -5.73 -8.01 -1.27
CA ASP A 16 -6.64 -6.92 -0.97
C ASP A 16 -6.00 -5.90 -0.04
N GLY A 17 -6.07 -4.61 -0.39
CA GLY A 17 -5.48 -3.54 0.42
C GLY A 17 -3.94 -3.53 0.46
N LEU A 18 -3.26 -4.48 -0.21
CA LEU A 18 -1.80 -4.54 -0.34
C LEU A 18 -1.34 -4.46 -1.80
N LEU A 19 -1.82 -5.37 -2.66
CA LEU A 19 -1.49 -5.34 -4.10
C LEU A 19 -2.52 -4.54 -4.90
N LEU A 20 -3.78 -4.61 -4.50
CA LEU A 20 -4.89 -3.93 -5.14
C LEU A 20 -5.57 -2.95 -4.19
N ASP A 21 -5.98 -1.79 -4.71
CA ASP A 21 -6.70 -0.74 -3.98
C ASP A 21 -8.20 -1.08 -3.85
N THR A 22 -8.50 -2.28 -3.31
CA THR A 22 -9.88 -2.80 -3.18
C THR A 22 -10.64 -2.19 -2.00
N GLU A 23 -9.95 -1.61 -1.03
CA GLU A 23 -10.53 -0.93 0.13
C GLU A 23 -11.46 0.23 -0.24
N LYS A 24 -11.13 0.96 -1.32
CA LYS A 24 -12.01 2.01 -1.86
C LYS A 24 -13.27 1.44 -2.49
N LEU A 25 -13.14 0.33 -3.21
CA LEU A 25 -14.25 -0.34 -3.87
C LEU A 25 -15.24 -0.92 -2.86
N TYR A 26 -14.76 -1.51 -1.76
CA TYR A 26 -15.62 -1.99 -0.68
C TYR A 26 -16.38 -0.83 -0.01
N THR A 27 -15.69 0.29 0.21
CA THR A 27 -16.30 1.51 0.77
C THR A 27 -17.40 2.05 -0.16
N GLU A 28 -17.11 2.09 -1.47
CA GLU A 28 -18.07 2.50 -2.49
C GLU A 28 -19.26 1.52 -2.59
N ALA A 29 -19.01 0.22 -2.55
CA ALA A 29 -20.06 -0.80 -2.59
C ALA A 29 -21.04 -0.63 -1.44
N THR A 30 -20.54 -0.47 -0.21
CA THR A 30 -21.37 -0.21 0.95
C THR A 30 -22.15 1.09 0.80
N GLN A 31 -21.52 2.18 0.33
CA GLN A 31 -22.21 3.44 0.08
C GLN A 31 -23.34 3.28 -0.95
N ARG A 32 -23.10 2.61 -2.08
CA ARG A 32 -24.12 2.34 -3.11
C ARG A 32 -25.32 1.58 -2.57
N ILE A 33 -25.10 0.66 -1.62
CA ILE A 33 -26.21 -0.04 -0.95
C ILE A 33 -26.97 0.92 -0.05
N LEU A 34 -26.29 1.71 0.78
CA LEU A 34 -26.95 2.68 1.65
C LEU A 34 -27.77 3.69 0.83
N ASP A 35 -27.23 4.19 -0.27
CA ASP A 35 -27.91 5.13 -1.17
C ASP A 35 -29.22 4.55 -1.75
N LYS A 36 -29.25 3.26 -2.08
CA LYS A 36 -30.48 2.56 -2.55
C LYS A 36 -31.61 2.60 -1.51
N PHE A 37 -31.28 2.68 -0.22
CA PHE A 37 -32.24 2.72 0.88
C PHE A 37 -32.41 4.13 1.47
N GLY A 38 -31.82 5.17 0.86
CA GLY A 38 -31.84 6.53 1.40
C GLY A 38 -31.06 6.68 2.71
N GLY A 39 -30.08 5.80 2.93
CA GLY A 39 -29.25 5.77 4.13
C GLY A 39 -28.22 6.91 4.18
N PRO A 40 -27.66 7.20 5.36
CA PRO A 40 -26.62 8.22 5.52
C PRO A 40 -25.30 7.78 4.89
N LYS A 41 -24.33 8.72 4.83
CA LYS A 41 -22.99 8.44 4.32
C LYS A 41 -22.27 7.41 5.20
N TYR A 42 -21.65 6.42 4.56
CA TYR A 42 -20.76 5.46 5.19
C TYR A 42 -19.49 6.19 5.68
N THR A 43 -19.27 6.17 6.99
CA THR A 43 -18.17 6.90 7.63
C THR A 43 -16.97 6.00 7.89
N PHE A 44 -15.80 6.63 8.03
CA PHE A 44 -14.57 5.95 8.40
C PHE A 44 -14.67 5.27 9.78
N ASP A 45 -15.35 5.89 10.76
CA ASP A 45 -15.55 5.29 12.08
C ASP A 45 -16.33 3.97 12.01
N VAL A 46 -17.36 3.92 11.17
CA VAL A 46 -18.10 2.67 10.96
C VAL A 46 -17.21 1.66 10.26
N LYS A 47 -16.41 2.07 9.27
CA LYS A 47 -15.42 1.19 8.62
C LYS A 47 -14.44 0.58 9.61
N LEU A 48 -13.84 1.39 10.49
CA LEU A 48 -12.94 0.93 11.54
C LEU A 48 -13.61 -0.10 12.46
N SER A 49 -14.88 0.12 12.83
CA SER A 49 -15.62 -0.81 13.69
C SER A 49 -15.89 -2.20 13.07
N LEU A 50 -15.69 -2.33 11.75
CA LEU A 50 -15.93 -3.52 10.97
C LEU A 50 -14.63 -4.23 10.55
N MET A 51 -13.46 -3.59 10.71
CA MET A 51 -12.18 -4.21 10.36
C MET A 51 -11.93 -5.46 11.21
N GLY A 52 -11.54 -6.56 10.55
CA GLY A 52 -11.31 -7.85 11.21
C GLY A 52 -12.57 -8.62 11.62
N VAL A 53 -13.76 -8.11 11.30
CA VAL A 53 -15.03 -8.79 11.57
C VAL A 53 -15.34 -9.80 10.46
N VAL A 54 -15.88 -10.97 10.83
CA VAL A 54 -16.32 -11.99 9.86
C VAL A 54 -17.47 -11.44 9.01
N HIS A 55 -17.47 -11.76 7.71
CA HIS A 55 -18.39 -11.20 6.70
C HIS A 55 -19.86 -11.12 7.13
N MET A 56 -20.45 -12.21 7.65
CA MET A 56 -21.86 -12.21 8.03
C MET A 56 -22.16 -11.35 9.27
N ASP A 57 -21.20 -11.23 10.20
CA ASP A 57 -21.34 -10.35 11.36
C ASP A 57 -21.17 -8.88 10.96
N MET A 58 -20.34 -8.59 9.95
CA MET A 58 -20.27 -7.28 9.32
C MET A 58 -21.60 -6.90 8.66
N CYS A 59 -22.22 -7.82 7.91
CA CYS A 59 -23.53 -7.60 7.29
C CYS A 59 -24.60 -7.30 8.35
N ARG A 60 -24.65 -8.08 9.44
CA ARG A 60 -25.56 -7.85 10.58
C ARG A 60 -25.34 -6.47 11.20
N LYS A 61 -24.10 -6.13 11.53
CA LYS A 61 -23.74 -4.82 12.09
C LYS A 61 -24.16 -3.68 11.18
N LEU A 62 -23.95 -3.77 9.86
CA LEU A 62 -24.33 -2.72 8.93
C LEU A 62 -25.85 -2.54 8.86
N VAL A 63 -26.61 -3.63 8.77
CA VAL A 63 -28.07 -3.60 8.81
C VAL A 63 -28.55 -2.97 10.12
N ASP A 64 -27.94 -3.33 11.25
CA ASP A 64 -28.30 -2.83 12.58
C ASP A 64 -27.93 -1.37 12.82
N ILE A 65 -26.75 -0.92 12.35
CA ILE A 65 -26.25 0.45 12.47
C ILE A 65 -27.11 1.40 11.64
N TYR A 66 -27.37 1.03 10.38
CA TYR A 66 -28.09 1.88 9.43
C TYR A 66 -29.60 1.62 9.39
N LYS A 67 -30.11 0.70 10.22
CA LYS A 67 -31.53 0.33 10.32
C LYS A 67 -32.13 0.02 8.94
N LEU A 68 -31.40 -0.76 8.14
CA LEU A 68 -31.81 -1.08 6.77
C LEU A 68 -33.05 -1.98 6.76
N PRO A 69 -33.99 -1.77 5.83
CA PRO A 69 -35.22 -2.57 5.73
C PRO A 69 -35.00 -3.89 4.98
N ILE A 70 -33.86 -4.55 5.19
CA ILE A 70 -33.48 -5.81 4.57
C ILE A 70 -32.79 -6.72 5.57
N SER A 71 -32.83 -8.03 5.31
CA SER A 71 -32.09 -8.99 6.11
C SER A 71 -30.57 -8.93 5.86
N PRO A 72 -29.74 -9.36 6.82
CA PRO A 72 -28.29 -9.49 6.62
C PRO A 72 -27.91 -10.40 5.42
N ASP A 73 -28.72 -11.42 5.13
CA ASP A 73 -28.52 -12.31 3.99
C ASP A 73 -28.81 -11.61 2.65
N GLU A 74 -29.85 -10.78 2.58
CA GLU A 74 -30.13 -9.95 1.41
C GLU A 74 -29.05 -8.88 1.22
N TYR A 75 -28.58 -8.25 2.31
CA TYR A 75 -27.46 -7.32 2.27
C TYR A 75 -26.21 -7.99 1.69
N SER A 76 -25.86 -9.18 2.19
CA SER A 76 -24.72 -9.97 1.72
C SER A 76 -24.80 -10.28 0.22
N LYS A 77 -25.99 -10.64 -0.28
CA LYS A 77 -26.22 -10.88 -1.72
C LYS A 77 -26.02 -9.62 -2.56
N LEU A 78 -26.63 -8.50 -2.14
CA LEU A 78 -26.49 -7.21 -2.82
C LEU A 78 -25.03 -6.73 -2.85
N GLN A 79 -24.33 -6.86 -1.72
CA GLN A 79 -22.92 -6.49 -1.62
C GLN A 79 -22.06 -7.34 -2.53
N LYS A 80 -22.28 -8.65 -2.58
CA LYS A 80 -21.53 -9.54 -3.48
C LYS A 80 -21.72 -9.18 -4.95
N GLU A 81 -22.96 -8.85 -5.35
CA GLU A 81 -23.27 -8.43 -6.71
C GLU A 81 -22.55 -7.12 -7.08
N ILE A 82 -22.65 -6.10 -6.21
CA ILE A 82 -22.02 -4.80 -6.44
C ILE A 82 -20.49 -4.91 -6.41
N ASN A 83 -19.92 -5.66 -5.46
CA ASN A 83 -18.48 -5.91 -5.40
C ASN A 83 -17.99 -6.56 -6.69
N SER A 84 -18.71 -7.55 -7.21
CA SER A 84 -18.32 -8.25 -8.45
C SER A 84 -18.30 -7.32 -9.67
N GLN A 85 -19.16 -6.29 -9.68
CA GLN A 85 -19.17 -5.26 -10.72
C GLN A 85 -18.00 -4.27 -10.54
N LEU A 86 -17.75 -3.82 -9.31
CA LEU A 86 -16.71 -2.84 -9.00
C LEU A 86 -15.29 -3.40 -9.09
N MET A 87 -15.08 -4.66 -8.70
CA MET A 87 -13.76 -5.30 -8.66
C MET A 87 -13.11 -5.41 -10.04
N ILE A 88 -13.88 -5.32 -11.12
CA ILE A 88 -13.35 -5.27 -12.49
C ILE A 88 -12.45 -4.03 -12.67
N ASP A 89 -12.74 -2.94 -11.97
CA ASP A 89 -12.01 -1.67 -12.04
C ASP A 89 -10.90 -1.55 -10.99
N ALA A 90 -10.57 -2.63 -10.26
CA ALA A 90 -9.55 -2.61 -9.22
C ALA A 90 -8.17 -2.21 -9.77
N GLN A 91 -7.58 -1.19 -9.15
CA GLN A 91 -6.28 -0.65 -9.52
C GLN A 91 -5.19 -1.25 -8.64
N LEU A 92 -3.96 -1.32 -9.15
CA LEU A 92 -2.78 -1.65 -8.35
C LEU A 92 -2.56 -0.58 -7.28
N MET A 93 -2.12 -1.01 -6.10
CA MET A 93 -1.67 -0.09 -5.06
C MET A 93 -0.46 0.72 -5.54
N PRO A 94 -0.36 2.02 -5.18
CA PRO A 94 0.78 2.84 -5.54
C PRO A 94 2.09 2.22 -5.03
N ASP A 95 3.04 2.03 -5.94
CA ASP A 95 4.36 1.49 -5.63
C ASP A 95 5.38 2.62 -5.46
N THR A 96 6.00 2.69 -4.28
CA THR A 96 7.05 3.67 -3.96
C THR A 96 8.45 3.18 -4.35
N GLU A 97 8.62 1.90 -4.70
CA GLU A 97 9.91 1.33 -5.07
C GLU A 97 10.52 2.03 -6.28
N LYS A 98 9.70 2.42 -7.25
CA LYS A 98 10.14 3.19 -8.43
C LYS A 98 10.78 4.53 -8.05
N VAL A 99 10.31 5.15 -6.97
CA VAL A 99 10.86 6.41 -6.48
C VAL A 99 12.24 6.18 -5.88
N TYR A 100 12.39 5.16 -5.03
CA TYR A 100 13.69 4.81 -4.46
C TYR A 100 14.69 4.36 -5.54
N GLU A 101 14.24 3.61 -6.55
CA GLU A 101 15.06 3.22 -7.71
C GLU A 101 15.59 4.45 -8.45
N GLU A 102 14.73 5.44 -8.68
CA GLU A 102 15.11 6.68 -9.35
C GLU A 102 16.01 7.58 -8.50
N ILE A 103 15.78 7.67 -7.18
CA ILE A 103 16.66 8.39 -6.26
C ILE A 103 18.08 7.83 -6.31
N ILE A 104 18.22 6.50 -6.18
CA ILE A 104 19.53 5.83 -6.23
C ILE A 104 20.18 6.03 -7.60
N ARG A 105 19.40 5.95 -8.69
CA ARG A 105 19.86 6.22 -10.05
C ARG A 105 20.42 7.64 -10.19
N GLN A 106 19.72 8.66 -9.69
CA GLN A 106 20.19 10.06 -9.75
C GLN A 106 21.48 10.27 -8.94
N ILE A 107 21.59 9.68 -7.75
CA ILE A 107 22.82 9.76 -6.97
C ILE A 107 23.97 9.11 -7.72
N ALA A 108 23.80 7.90 -8.27
CA ALA A 108 24.83 7.22 -9.04
C ALA A 108 25.23 8.01 -10.30
N GLN A 109 24.25 8.55 -11.02
CA GLN A 109 24.48 9.36 -12.22
C GLN A 109 25.24 10.65 -11.91
N SER A 110 25.09 11.24 -10.72
CA SER A 110 25.88 12.41 -10.30
C SER A 110 27.39 12.13 -10.19
N PHE A 111 27.79 10.86 -10.23
CA PHE A 111 29.18 10.40 -10.27
C PHE A 111 29.52 9.63 -11.57
N ASP A 112 28.72 9.79 -12.62
CA ASP A 112 28.86 9.09 -13.91
C ASP A 112 28.84 7.55 -13.77
N LYS A 113 28.14 7.03 -12.76
CA LYS A 113 27.98 5.58 -12.54
C LYS A 113 26.58 5.12 -12.98
N PRO A 114 26.48 3.96 -13.67
CA PRO A 114 25.19 3.35 -13.93
C PRO A 114 24.61 2.71 -12.66
N TYR A 115 23.30 2.50 -12.62
CA TYR A 115 22.64 1.70 -11.60
C TYR A 115 22.10 0.40 -12.21
N PRO A 116 22.91 -0.68 -12.23
CA PRO A 116 22.56 -1.94 -12.88
C PRO A 116 21.55 -2.75 -12.05
N THR A 117 20.79 -3.61 -12.75
CA THR A 117 19.76 -4.48 -12.15
C THR A 117 20.30 -5.35 -11.01
N GLU A 118 21.56 -5.80 -11.08
CA GLU A 118 22.16 -6.62 -10.02
C GLU A 118 22.28 -5.89 -8.68
N VAL A 119 22.73 -4.63 -8.70
CA VAL A 119 22.82 -3.79 -7.49
C VAL A 119 21.42 -3.47 -7.00
N ARG A 120 20.49 -3.19 -7.92
CA ARG A 120 19.06 -3.00 -7.60
C ARG A 120 18.48 -4.19 -6.83
N LEU A 121 18.68 -5.41 -7.33
CA LEU A 121 18.19 -6.62 -6.67
C LEU A 121 18.80 -6.84 -5.28
N LYS A 122 20.03 -6.38 -5.03
CA LYS A 122 20.66 -6.48 -3.70
C LYS A 122 20.11 -5.50 -2.67
N VAL A 123 19.62 -4.34 -3.10
CA VAL A 123 19.11 -3.30 -2.18
C VAL A 123 17.62 -3.43 -1.90
N MET A 124 16.86 -4.06 -2.81
CA MET A 124 15.43 -4.28 -2.63
C MET A 124 15.13 -4.98 -1.30
N GLY A 125 14.26 -4.37 -0.49
CA GLY A 125 13.87 -4.90 0.82
C GLY A 125 14.93 -4.79 1.92
N THR A 126 16.02 -4.03 1.69
CA THR A 126 17.03 -3.74 2.72
C THR A 126 16.73 -2.42 3.45
N THR A 127 17.37 -2.21 4.60
CA THR A 127 17.26 -0.95 5.36
C THR A 127 18.07 0.16 4.68
N GLU A 128 17.71 1.43 4.88
CA GLU A 128 18.45 2.56 4.27
C GLU A 128 19.98 2.51 4.51
N PRO A 129 20.48 2.22 5.73
CA PRO A 129 21.93 2.10 5.95
C PRO A 129 22.55 0.97 5.14
N ARG A 130 21.85 -0.17 5.03
CA ARG A 130 22.34 -1.32 4.26
C ARG A 130 22.31 -1.04 2.75
N THR A 131 21.29 -0.36 2.26
CA THR A 131 21.23 0.16 0.89
C THR A 131 22.43 1.05 0.61
N ALA A 132 22.72 2.02 1.48
CA ALA A 132 23.85 2.93 1.30
C ALA A 132 25.20 2.19 1.24
N GLU A 133 25.43 1.23 2.14
CA GLU A 133 26.62 0.38 2.12
C GLU A 133 26.77 -0.37 0.79
N ILE A 134 25.71 -1.03 0.32
CA ILE A 134 25.72 -1.81 -0.92
C ILE A 134 25.98 -0.91 -2.12
N VAL A 135 25.26 0.21 -2.24
CA VAL A 135 25.35 1.10 -3.41
C VAL A 135 26.72 1.77 -3.48
N VAL A 136 27.23 2.30 -2.36
CA VAL A 136 28.55 2.96 -2.32
C VAL A 136 29.67 1.96 -2.66
N ALA A 137 29.61 0.75 -2.09
CA ALA A 137 30.62 -0.28 -2.32
C ALA A 137 30.57 -0.83 -3.75
N ASP A 138 29.40 -1.32 -4.20
CA ASP A 138 29.27 -2.02 -5.49
C ASP A 138 29.44 -1.08 -6.69
N LEU A 139 29.02 0.18 -6.58
CA LEU A 139 29.23 1.17 -7.65
C LEU A 139 30.58 1.90 -7.53
N SER A 140 31.34 1.64 -6.47
CA SER A 140 32.58 2.34 -6.14
C SER A 140 32.39 3.86 -6.19
N LEU A 141 31.35 4.35 -5.49
CA LEU A 141 31.06 5.78 -5.45
C LEU A 141 32.15 6.51 -4.64
N PRO A 142 32.61 7.69 -5.07
CA PRO A 142 33.63 8.47 -4.37
C PRO A 142 33.02 9.28 -3.21
N ILE A 143 32.16 8.66 -2.40
CA ILE A 143 31.51 9.25 -1.22
C ILE A 143 31.38 8.22 -0.11
N THR A 144 31.22 8.70 1.12
CA THR A 144 30.90 7.87 2.27
C THR A 144 29.43 7.44 2.28
N THR A 145 29.11 6.40 3.07
CA THR A 145 27.73 5.96 3.29
C THR A 145 26.86 7.06 3.91
N ASP A 146 27.44 7.88 4.80
CA ASP A 146 26.72 8.97 5.47
C ASP A 146 26.39 10.11 4.50
N GLU A 147 27.33 10.46 3.62
CA GLU A 147 27.08 11.44 2.55
C GLU A 147 26.04 10.93 1.55
N PHE A 148 26.06 9.63 1.24
CA PHE A 148 25.03 9.00 0.41
C PHE A 148 23.66 9.11 1.08
N LEU A 149 23.53 8.73 2.35
CA LEU A 149 22.28 8.82 3.10
C LEU A 149 21.75 10.25 3.17
N HIS A 150 22.64 11.23 3.36
CA HIS A 150 22.23 12.63 3.38
C HIS A 150 21.58 13.06 2.05
N LYS A 151 22.23 12.75 0.92
CA LYS A 151 21.67 13.01 -0.42
C LYS A 151 20.37 12.23 -0.66
N PHE A 152 20.33 10.97 -0.24
CA PHE A 152 19.16 10.11 -0.36
C PHE A 152 17.96 10.70 0.38
N HIS A 153 18.14 11.13 1.63
CA HIS A 153 17.06 11.76 2.41
C HIS A 153 16.59 13.09 1.82
N GLU A 154 17.49 13.88 1.25
CA GLU A 154 17.14 15.12 0.56
C GLU A 154 16.24 14.84 -0.66
N LEU A 155 16.64 13.91 -1.51
CA LEU A 155 15.86 13.49 -2.68
C LEU A 155 14.55 12.80 -2.29
N CYS A 156 14.53 11.99 -1.23
CA CYS A 156 13.31 11.41 -0.67
C CYS A 156 12.30 12.51 -0.31
N ARG A 157 12.72 13.56 0.40
CA ARG A 157 11.82 14.68 0.75
C ARG A 157 11.25 15.38 -0.48
N GLN A 158 12.05 15.53 -1.53
CA GLN A 158 11.62 16.16 -2.77
C GLN A 158 10.66 15.26 -3.56
N MET A 159 11.04 14.01 -3.82
CA MET A 159 10.31 13.12 -4.73
C MET A 159 9.11 12.43 -4.08
N LEU A 160 9.19 12.08 -2.79
CA LEU A 160 8.04 11.49 -2.09
C LEU A 160 6.94 12.51 -1.82
N SER A 161 7.26 13.82 -1.80
CA SER A 161 6.24 14.87 -1.62
C SER A 161 5.18 14.89 -2.73
N GLY A 162 5.55 14.45 -3.93
CA GLY A 162 4.65 14.34 -5.09
C GLY A 162 3.96 12.98 -5.24
N CYS A 163 4.24 12.02 -4.35
CA CYS A 163 3.63 10.69 -4.44
C CYS A 163 2.13 10.77 -4.14
N PRO A 164 1.28 10.06 -4.91
CA PRO A 164 -0.14 10.00 -4.63
C PRO A 164 -0.34 9.28 -3.28
N LEU A 165 -0.63 10.05 -2.25
CA LEU A 165 -1.02 9.50 -0.95
C LEU A 165 -2.42 8.92 -1.08
N THR A 166 -2.59 7.69 -0.60
CA THR A 166 -3.93 7.16 -0.35
C THR A 166 -4.60 8.04 0.70
N LYS A 167 -5.75 8.62 0.36
CA LYS A 167 -6.58 9.29 1.36
C LYS A 167 -7.03 8.21 2.35
N GLY A 168 -6.61 8.35 3.61
CA GLY A 168 -7.04 7.50 4.72
C GLY A 168 -8.54 7.57 4.94
#